data_AF-A0AB38A2G4-F1
#
_entry.id   AF-A0AB38A2G4-F1
#
_cell.length_a   1.000
_cell.length_b   1.000
_cell.length_c   1.000
_cell.angle_alpha   90.00
_cell.angle_beta   90.00
_cell.angle_gamma   90.00
#
_symmetry.space_group_name_H-M   'P 1'
#
loop_
_entity.id
_entity.type
_entity.pdbx_description
1 polymer ?
#
loop_
_entity_poly.entity_id
_entity_poly.type
_entity_poly.pdbx_seq_one_letter_code
_entity_poly.pdbx_strand_id
1 'polypeptide(L)' 'MTTSQIYVVGVILFLALVFISIKNSKPKRLSVLAFIAFGLVVAGIVFGENRSISYSLLAVGIILSAVDAYMKSKK' A
#
# COMPACT_ATOMS: atom_id res chain seq x y z
N MET A 1 19.02 6.08 -21.26
CA MET A 1 18.62 5.64 -19.91
C MET A 1 18.54 4.14 -19.92
N THR A 2 19.28 3.46 -19.05
CA THR A 2 19.13 2.00 -18.92
C THR A 2 17.82 1.69 -18.19
N THR A 3 17.19 0.56 -18.51
CA THR A 3 15.90 0.14 -17.91
C THR A 3 15.95 0.14 -16.37
N SER A 4 17.12 -0.19 -15.79
CA SER A 4 17.36 -0.14 -14.34
C SER A 4 17.28 1.26 -13.75
N GLN A 5 17.78 2.29 -14.43
CA GLN A 5 17.71 3.68 -13.96
C GLN A 5 16.26 4.19 -13.90
N ILE A 6 15.41 3.76 -14.83
CA ILE A 6 13.99 4.15 -14.87
C ILE A 6 13.25 3.62 -13.62
N TYR A 7 13.49 2.36 -13.25
CA TYR A 7 12.92 1.77 -12.03
C TYR A 7 13.39 2.50 -10.77
N VAL A 8 14.70 2.78 -10.67
CA VAL A 8 15.28 3.48 -9.51
C VAL A 8 14.68 4.89 -9.36
N VAL A 9 14.61 5.65 -10.45
CA VAL A 9 14.01 6.98 -10.46
C VAL A 9 12.53 6.92 -10.06
N GLY A 10 11.79 5.95 -10.57
CA GLY A 10 10.38 5.74 -10.21
C GLY A 10 10.18 5.45 -8.72
N VAL A 11 11.01 4.58 -8.14
CA VAL A 11 10.97 4.26 -6.70
C VAL A 11 11.29 5.50 -5.86
N ILE A 12 12.33 6.26 -6.22
CA ILE A 12 12.72 7.49 -5.50
C ILE A 12 11.58 8.52 -5.53
N LEU A 13 10.95 8.72 -6.68
CA LEU A 13 9.81 9.64 -6.82
C LEU A 13 8.62 9.20 -5.95
N PHE A 14 8.31 7.90 -5.94
CA PHE A 14 7.25 7.35 -5.09
C PHE A 14 7.54 7.57 -3.61
N LEU A 15 8.75 7.26 -3.14
CA LEU A 15 9.15 7.50 -1.74
C LEU A 15 9.10 8.98 -1.37
N ALA A 16 9.51 9.88 -2.27
CA ALA A 16 9.45 11.32 -2.04
C ALA A 16 8.01 11.81 -1.84
N LEU A 17 7.07 11.33 -2.66
CA LEU A 17 5.63 11.61 -2.56
C LEU A 17 5.03 11.11 -1.23
N VAL A 18 5.38 9.89 -0.84
CA VAL A 18 4.98 9.30 0.44
C VAL A 18 5.52 10.12 1.61
N PHE A 19 6.80 10.50 1.58
CA PHE A 19 7.43 11.29 2.64
C PHE A 19 6.77 12.66 2.82
N ILE A 20 6.47 13.36 1.72
CA ILE A 20 5.76 14.65 1.77
C ILE A 20 4.35 14.48 2.33
N SER A 21 3.66 13.40 1.93
CA SER A 21 2.31 13.09 2.42
C SER A 21 2.30 12.83 3.93
N ILE A 22 3.29 12.09 4.45
CA ILE A 22 3.43 11.82 5.88
C ILE A 22 3.79 13.10 6.64
N LYS A 23 4.71 13.92 6.12
CA LYS A 23 5.16 15.16 6.77
C LYS A 23 4.03 16.17 6.99
N ASN A 24 3.10 16.27 6.03
CA ASN A 24 1.94 17.17 6.14
C ASN A 24 0.74 16.55 6.88
N SER A 25 0.80 15.25 7.20
CA SER A 25 -0.27 14.56 7.89
C SER A 25 -0.10 14.64 9.41
N LYS A 26 -1.14 15.07 10.13
CA LYS A 26 -1.19 14.90 11.58
C LYS A 26 -1.10 13.39 11.90
N PRO A 27 -0.39 12.96 12.97
CA PRO A 27 -0.29 11.56 13.33
C PRO A 27 -1.68 11.02 13.68
N LYS A 28 -2.36 10.46 12.68
CA LYS A 28 -3.62 9.73 12.86
C LYS A 28 -3.25 8.31 13.24
N ARG A 29 -3.89 7.80 14.30
CA ARG A 29 -3.76 6.38 14.67
C ARG A 29 -4.13 5.53 13.44
N LEU A 30 -3.25 4.60 13.08
CA LEU A 30 -3.57 3.58 12.09
C LEU A 30 -4.84 2.87 12.55
N SER A 31 -5.81 2.74 11.63
CA SER A 31 -6.98 1.91 11.92
C SER A 31 -6.52 0.46 11.96
N VAL A 32 -7.11 -0.33 12.84
CA VAL A 32 -6.94 -1.78 12.85
C VAL A 32 -7.22 -2.36 11.45
N LEU A 33 -8.18 -1.79 10.73
CA LEU A 33 -8.52 -2.20 9.36
C LEU A 33 -7.40 -1.86 8.37
N ALA A 34 -6.77 -0.69 8.50
CA ALA A 34 -5.62 -0.32 7.67
C ALA A 34 -4.41 -1.23 7.95
N PHE A 35 -4.18 -1.62 9.21
CA PHE A 35 -3.11 -2.55 9.58
C PHE A 35 -3.34 -3.94 8.98
N ILE A 36 -4.57 -4.46 9.06
CA ILE A 36 -4.95 -5.75 8.47
C ILE A 36 -4.84 -5.71 6.93
N ALA A 37 -5.31 -4.63 6.30
CA ALA A 37 -5.20 -4.41 4.86
C ALA A 37 -3.74 -4.45 4.40
N PHE A 38 -2.87 -3.74 5.11
CA PHE A 38 -1.43 -3.71 4.82
C PHE A 38 -0.79 -5.09 5.02
N GLY A 39 -1.17 -5.80 6.08
CA GLY A 39 -0.73 -7.18 6.33
C GLY A 39 -1.10 -8.12 5.18
N LEU A 40 -2.31 -8.02 4.64
CA LEU A 40 -2.73 -8.81 3.48
C LEU A 40 -1.95 -8.46 2.21
N VAL A 41 -1.68 -7.18 1.97
CA VAL A 41 -0.87 -6.75 0.81
C VAL A 41 0.55 -7.30 0.92
N VAL A 42 1.18 -7.19 2.09
CA VAL A 42 2.51 -7.74 2.34
C VAL A 42 2.51 -9.26 2.18
N ALA A 43 1.52 -9.96 2.74
CA ALA A 43 1.37 -11.39 2.56
C ALA A 43 1.21 -11.77 1.07
N GLY A 44 0.41 -11.02 0.31
CA GLY A 44 0.26 -11.25 -1.13
C GLY A 44 1.55 -11.08 -1.92
N ILE A 45 2.40 -10.12 -1.54
CA ILE A 45 3.73 -9.92 -2.12
C ILE A 45 4.66 -11.08 -1.76
N VAL A 46 4.68 -11.52 -0.49
CA VAL A 46 5.54 -12.62 0.00
C VAL A 46 5.16 -13.95 -0.66
N PHE A 47 3.87 -14.23 -0.84
CA PHE A 47 3.38 -15.43 -1.52
C PHE A 47 3.53 -15.40 -3.05
N GLY A 48 4.30 -14.45 -3.61
CA GLY A 48 4.45 -14.13 -5.04
C GLY A 48 4.73 -15.31 -5.98
N GLU A 49 5.19 -16.44 -5.45
CA GLU A 49 5.36 -17.71 -6.15
C GLU A 49 4.01 -18.30 -6.60
N ASN A 50 2.99 -18.25 -5.75
CA ASN A 50 1.64 -18.71 -6.04
C ASN A 50 0.75 -17.54 -6.47
N ARG A 51 0.83 -17.19 -7.76
CA ARG A 51 0.10 -16.07 -8.38
C ARG A 51 -1.38 -15.99 -7.97
N SER A 52 -2.08 -17.12 -7.91
CA SER A 52 -3.50 -17.18 -7.52
C SER A 52 -3.73 -16.70 -6.08
N ILE A 53 -2.87 -17.11 -5.15
CA ILE A 53 -2.94 -16.73 -3.73
C ILE A 53 -2.50 -15.27 -3.57
N SER A 54 -1.44 -14.87 -4.25
CA SER A 54 -0.96 -13.49 -4.26
C SER A 54 -1.99 -12.50 -4.75
N TYR A 55 -2.62 -12.75 -5.90
CA TYR A 55 -3.64 -11.84 -6.44
C TYR A 55 -4.88 -11.78 -5.55
N SER A 56 -5.27 -12.89 -4.94
CA SER A 56 -6.39 -12.92 -4.00
C SER A 56 -6.09 -12.09 -2.75
N LEU A 57 -4.91 -12.28 -2.14
CA LEU A 57 -4.48 -11.52 -0.97
C LEU A 57 -4.32 -10.02 -1.28
N LEU A 58 -3.73 -9.68 -2.42
CA LEU A 58 -3.61 -8.30 -2.87
C LEU A 58 -4.98 -7.67 -3.10
N ALA A 59 -5.88 -8.35 -3.82
CA ALA A 59 -7.21 -7.85 -4.09
C ALA A 59 -8.00 -7.59 -2.80
N VAL A 60 -8.01 -8.55 -1.87
CA VAL A 60 -8.70 -8.39 -0.59
C VAL A 60 -8.07 -7.27 0.23
N GLY A 61 -6.74 -7.18 0.30
CA GLY A 61 -6.04 -6.11 1.01
C GLY A 61 -6.34 -4.71 0.45
N ILE A 62 -6.37 -4.56 -0.88
CA ILE A 62 -6.72 -3.30 -1.54
C ILE A 62 -8.18 -2.92 -1.27
N ILE A 63 -9.12 -3.87 -1.38
CA ILE A 63 -10.54 -3.62 -1.08
C ILE A 63 -10.72 -3.18 0.37
N LEU A 64 -10.10 -3.88 1.32
CA LEU A 64 -10.19 -3.55 2.75
C LEU A 64 -9.66 -2.13 3.03
N SER A 65 -8.55 -1.76 2.37
CA SER A 65 -7.96 -0.42 2.47
C SER A 65 -8.91 0.66 1.93
N ALA A 66 -9.53 0.41 0.77
CA ALA A 66 -10.53 1.32 0.20
C ALA A 66 -11.75 1.49 1.11
N VAL A 67 -12.22 0.41 1.73
CA VAL A 67 -13.33 0.44 2.69
C VAL A 67 -12.96 1.23 3.96
N ASP A 68 -11.77 1.04 4.55
CA ASP A 68 -11.30 1.82 5.70
C ASP A 68 -11.24 3.33 5.36
N ALA A 69 -10.70 3.66 4.18
CA ALA A 69 -10.59 5.03 3.70
C ALA A 69 -11.97 5.67 3.51
N TYR A 70 -12.92 4.93 2.91
CA TYR A 70 -14.29 5.40 2.72
C TYR A 70 -15.03 5.59 4.06
N MET A 71 -14.90 4.64 4.99
CA MET A 71 -15.50 4.74 6.33
C MET A 71 -14.94 5.92 7.13
N LYS A 72 -13.63 6.16 7.07
CA LYS A 72 -13.00 7.31 7.73
C LYS A 72 -13.31 8.64 7.06
N SER A 73 -13.62 8.65 5.77
CA SER A 73 -14.00 9.87 5.05
C SER A 73 -15.43 10.33 5.38
N LYS A 74 -16.30 9.40 5.81
CA LYS A 74 -17.68 9.72 6.23
C LYS A 74 -17.81 10.15 7.69
N LYS A 75 -16.75 10.02 8.48
CA LYS A 75 -16.73 10.29 9.92
C LYS A 75 -15.98 11.58 10.21
#